data_AF-A0A1E7G5Y2-F1
#
_entry.id   AF-A0A1E7G5Y2-F1
#
_cell.length_a   1.000
_cell.length_b   1.000
_cell.length_c   1.000
_cell.angle_alpha   90.00
_cell.angle_beta   90.00
_cell.angle_gamma   90.00
#
_symmetry.space_group_name_H-M   'P 1'
#
loop_
_entity.id
_entity.type
_entity.pdbx_description
1 polymer ?
#
loop_
_entity_poly.entity_id
_entity_poly.type
_entity_poly.pdbx_seq_one_letter_code
_entity_poly.pdbx_strand_id
1 'polypeptide(L)'
;MFTKTQKAKSDNIYEKEVKSHIAPKDGFTHVLMINSLSKWINQLFGVEDKYTTQIDNILTKMQKEGYEIISVEHTAIKNQGLFKDMEGFHTLISYK
;
A
#
# COMPACT_ATOMS: atom_id res chain seq x y z
N MET A 1 9.89 -8.90 11.32
CA MET A 1 8.59 -9.60 11.46
C MET A 1 7.59 -8.57 11.99
N PHE A 2 6.46 -8.35 11.32
CA PHE A 2 5.46 -7.35 11.73
C PHE A 2 4.85 -7.67 13.10
N THR A 3 4.43 -6.65 13.86
CA THR A 3 3.66 -6.92 15.09
C THR A 3 2.30 -7.53 14.72
N LYS A 4 1.77 -8.43 15.56
CA LYS A 4 0.45 -9.08 15.34
C LYS A 4 -0.65 -8.04 15.07
N THR A 5 -0.61 -6.92 15.78
CA THR A 5 -1.56 -5.81 15.64
C THR A 5 -1.43 -5.08 14.29
N GLN A 6 -0.21 -4.79 13.84
CA GLN A 6 0.01 -4.14 12.54
C GLN A 6 -0.47 -5.01 11.39
N LYS A 7 -0.19 -6.33 11.47
CA LYS A 7 -0.64 -7.28 10.47
C LYS A 7 -2.17 -7.37 10.42
N ALA A 8 -2.84 -7.47 11.58
CA ALA A 8 -4.31 -7.51 11.62
C ALA A 8 -4.96 -6.24 11.04
N LYS A 9 -4.39 -5.06 11.31
CA LYS A 9 -4.86 -3.80 10.71
C LYS A 9 -4.65 -3.79 9.19
N SER A 10 -3.48 -4.24 8.73
CA SER A 10 -3.16 -4.35 7.30
C SER A 10 -4.09 -5.35 6.59
N ASP A 11 -4.38 -6.48 7.23
CA ASP A 11 -5.32 -7.48 6.71
C ASP A 11 -6.73 -6.88 6.54
N ASN A 12 -7.19 -6.07 7.49
CA ASN A 12 -8.49 -5.40 7.43
C ASN A 12 -8.58 -4.40 6.27
N ILE A 13 -7.50 -3.64 6.02
CA ILE A 13 -7.42 -2.69 4.90
C ILE A 13 -7.58 -3.43 3.58
N TYR A 14 -6.88 -4.56 3.40
CA TYR A 14 -7.02 -5.34 2.18
C TYR A 14 -8.45 -5.79 1.94
N GLU A 15 -9.09 -6.42 2.93
CA GLU A 15 -10.43 -7.00 2.76
C GLU A 15 -11.51 -5.93 2.54
N LYS A 16 -11.39 -4.75 3.16
CA LYS A 16 -12.44 -3.73 3.12
C LYS A 16 -12.28 -2.71 1.99
N GLU A 17 -11.05 -2.30 1.73
CA GLU A 17 -10.78 -1.15 0.86
C GLU A 17 -10.13 -1.55 -0.46
N VAL A 18 -9.32 -2.61 -0.48
CA VAL A 18 -8.52 -2.96 -1.66
C VAL A 18 -9.21 -4.01 -2.51
N LYS A 19 -9.64 -5.11 -1.91
CA LYS A 19 -10.10 -6.31 -2.61
C LYS A 19 -11.26 -6.07 -3.57
N SER A 20 -12.20 -5.20 -3.22
CA SER A 20 -13.34 -4.84 -4.05
C SER A 20 -12.99 -4.03 -5.30
N HIS A 21 -11.77 -3.48 -5.37
CA HIS A 21 -11.29 -2.65 -6.48
C HIS A 21 -10.25 -3.39 -7.35
N ILE A 22 -9.96 -4.66 -7.06
CA ILE A 22 -9.09 -5.48 -7.89
C ILE A 22 -9.94 -6.05 -9.04
N ALA A 23 -9.50 -5.79 -10.27
CA ALA A 23 -10.12 -6.32 -11.47
C ALA A 23 -9.96 -7.85 -11.53
N PRO A 24 -10.92 -8.57 -12.15
CA PRO A 24 -10.77 -9.99 -12.39
C PRO A 24 -9.54 -10.32 -13.24
N LYS A 25 -9.03 -11.54 -13.11
CA LYS A 25 -7.93 -12.08 -13.94
C LYS A 25 -8.42 -12.34 -15.36
N ASP A 26 -8.45 -11.31 -16.19
CA ASP A 26 -8.93 -11.32 -17.57
C ASP A 26 -7.79 -11.27 -18.61
N GLY A 27 -6.54 -11.23 -18.15
CA GLY A 27 -5.34 -11.19 -18.99
C GLY A 27 -4.95 -9.77 -19.44
N PHE A 28 -5.72 -8.74 -19.10
CA PHE A 28 -5.34 -7.35 -19.32
C PHE A 28 -4.46 -6.82 -18.18
N THR A 29 -3.77 -5.72 -18.45
CA THR A 29 -3.01 -5.00 -17.43
C THR A 29 -3.94 -4.00 -16.75
N HIS A 30 -4.02 -4.10 -15.44
CA HIS A 30 -4.83 -3.24 -14.59
C HIS A 30 -3.94 -2.42 -13.67
N VAL A 31 -4.49 -1.32 -13.17
CA VAL A 31 -3.80 -0.43 -12.24
C VAL A 31 -4.60 -0.27 -10.96
N LEU A 32 -3.89 -0.17 -9.84
CA LEU A 32 -4.44 0.09 -8.52
C LEU A 32 -3.59 1.15 -7.84
N MET A 33 -4.16 2.33 -7.60
CA MET A 33 -3.48 3.38 -6.86
C MET A 33 -3.91 3.33 -5.39
N ILE A 34 -2.94 3.18 -4.50
CA ILE A 34 -3.13 3.21 -3.05
C ILE A 34 -2.64 4.54 -2.51
N ASN A 35 -3.52 5.27 -1.82
CA ASN A 35 -3.12 6.44 -1.04
C ASN A 35 -2.82 6.01 0.40
N SER A 36 -1.65 6.39 0.91
CA SER A 36 -1.20 6.00 2.24
C SER A 36 -0.49 7.15 2.93
N LEU A 37 -0.55 7.17 4.27
CA LEU A 37 0.12 8.16 5.11
C LEU A 37 1.20 7.49 5.94
N SER A 38 2.43 8.01 5.83
CA SER A 38 3.55 7.64 6.69
C SER A 38 3.25 7.97 8.16
N LYS A 39 3.85 7.25 9.11
CA LYS A 39 3.86 7.69 10.52
C LYS A 39 4.86 8.80 10.77
N TRP A 40 5.83 8.98 9.88
CA TRP A 40 6.90 9.94 10.05
C TRP A 40 6.47 11.32 9.61
N ILE A 41 6.75 12.26 10.51
CA ILE A 41 6.61 13.70 10.31
C ILE A 41 7.90 14.29 9.69
N ASN A 42 9.00 13.52 9.69
CA ASN A 42 10.33 13.95 9.28
C ASN A 42 11.11 12.85 8.52
N GLN A 43 12.15 13.25 7.79
CA GLN A 43 13.05 12.36 7.04
C GLN A 43 14.07 11.67 7.96
N LEU A 44 13.60 10.93 8.96
CA LEU A 44 14.49 10.06 9.73
C LEU A 44 14.99 8.93 8.83
N PHE A 45 16.28 8.60 8.91
CA PHE A 45 16.82 7.47 8.17
C PHE A 45 16.34 6.16 8.80
N GLY A 46 15.65 5.32 8.02
CA GLY A 46 15.19 4.00 8.45
C GLY A 46 14.08 3.44 7.55
N VAL A 47 13.30 2.50 8.10
CA VAL A 47 12.12 1.93 7.42
C VAL A 47 10.84 2.49 8.02
N GLU A 48 9.97 3.05 7.18
CA GLU A 48 8.63 3.48 7.59
C GLU A 48 7.71 2.25 7.71
N ASP A 49 7.64 1.71 8.93
CA ASP A 49 7.06 0.40 9.19
C ASP A 49 5.56 0.31 8.84
N LYS A 50 4.78 1.40 8.87
CA LYS A 50 3.34 1.37 8.57
C LYS A 50 3.09 1.17 7.08
N TYR A 51 3.63 2.07 6.27
CA TYR A 51 3.60 2.06 4.82
C TYR A 51 4.14 0.72 4.33
N THR A 52 5.34 0.32 4.79
CA THR A 52 5.94 -0.96 4.41
C THR A 52 5.02 -2.13 4.74
N THR A 53 4.45 -2.21 5.96
CA THR A 53 3.54 -3.32 6.33
C THR A 53 2.25 -3.33 5.51
N GLN A 54 1.72 -2.16 5.15
CA GLN A 54 0.46 -2.06 4.42
C GLN A 54 0.62 -2.46 2.97
N ILE A 55 1.60 -1.85 2.27
CA ILE A 55 1.86 -2.14 0.86
C ILE A 55 2.34 -3.58 0.68
N ASP A 56 3.26 -4.07 1.52
CA ASP A 56 3.77 -5.45 1.44
C ASP A 56 2.66 -6.49 1.59
N ASN A 57 1.72 -6.27 2.52
CA ASN A 57 0.61 -7.20 2.72
C ASN A 57 -0.38 -7.19 1.54
N ILE A 58 -0.63 -6.03 0.94
CA ILE A 58 -1.47 -5.92 -0.27
C ILE A 58 -0.85 -6.75 -1.39
N LEU A 59 0.43 -6.51 -1.70
CA LEU A 59 1.15 -7.24 -2.75
C LEU A 59 1.16 -8.75 -2.46
N THR A 60 1.49 -9.13 -1.22
CA THR A 60 1.51 -10.53 -0.80
C THR A 60 0.15 -11.20 -0.98
N LYS A 61 -0.95 -10.53 -0.63
CA LYS A 61 -2.30 -11.09 -0.79
C LYS A 61 -2.70 -11.20 -2.25
N MET A 62 -2.43 -10.17 -3.07
CA MET A 62 -2.65 -10.23 -4.51
C MET A 62 -1.91 -11.41 -5.14
N GLN A 63 -0.62 -11.58 -4.83
CA GLN A 63 0.18 -12.69 -5.35
C GLN A 63 -0.33 -14.06 -4.87
N LYS A 64 -0.79 -14.17 -3.61
CA LYS A 64 -1.42 -15.39 -3.09
C LYS A 64 -2.75 -15.72 -3.78
N GLU A 65 -3.49 -14.71 -4.23
CA GLU A 65 -4.71 -14.87 -5.02
C GLU A 65 -4.41 -15.12 -6.52
N GLY A 66 -3.13 -15.13 -6.90
CA GLY A 66 -2.63 -15.51 -8.21
C GLY A 66 -2.55 -14.36 -9.22
N TYR A 67 -2.52 -13.11 -8.75
CA TYR A 67 -2.22 -11.95 -9.58
C TYR A 67 -0.71 -11.81 -9.80
N GLU A 68 -0.32 -11.35 -10.98
CA GLU A 68 1.06 -11.03 -11.33
C GLU A 68 1.30 -9.53 -11.12
N ILE A 69 2.25 -9.17 -10.26
CA ILE A 69 2.64 -7.76 -10.08
C ILE A 69 3.67 -7.39 -11.16
N ILE A 70 3.33 -6.42 -12.00
CA ILE A 70 4.21 -5.94 -13.08
C ILE A 70 5.14 -4.84 -12.56
N SER A 71 4.59 -3.84 -11.88
CA SER A 71 5.35 -2.71 -11.36
C SER A 71 4.71 -2.12 -10.11
N VAL A 72 5.55 -1.51 -9.27
CA VAL A 72 5.13 -0.73 -8.10
C VAL A 72 5.89 0.60 -8.16
N GLU A 73 5.18 1.67 -8.45
CA GLU A 73 5.70 3.03 -8.54
C GLU A 73 5.19 3.85 -7.36
N HIS A 74 5.95 4.83 -6.90
CA HIS A 74 5.54 5.67 -5.78
C HIS A 74 5.86 7.14 -5.99
N THR A 75 5.03 8.01 -5.43
CA THR A 75 5.26 9.45 -5.37
C THR A 75 5.00 9.94 -3.96
N ALA A 76 5.99 10.65 -3.40
CA ALA A 76 5.85 11.30 -2.09
C ALA A 76 5.11 12.63 -2.24
N ILE A 77 4.16 12.87 -1.34
CA ILE A 77 3.36 14.08 -1.26
C ILE A 77 3.65 14.73 0.08
N LYS A 78 4.22 15.93 0.03
CA LYS A 78 4.54 16.70 1.23
C LYS A 78 3.31 17.42 1.78
N ASN A 79 3.42 17.92 3.00
CA ASN A 79 2.44 18.80 3.64
C ASN A 79 1.04 18.17 3.77
N GLN A 80 0.98 16.86 4.06
CA GLN A 80 -0.25 16.13 4.29
C GLN A 80 -0.63 16.12 5.78
N GLY A 81 -1.86 15.69 6.08
CA GLY A 81 -2.40 15.68 7.45
C GLY A 81 -2.96 17.04 7.89
N LEU A 82 -3.67 17.06 9.03
CA LEU A 82 -4.37 18.25 9.54
C LEU A 82 -3.41 19.41 9.83
N PHE A 83 -2.19 19.10 10.28
CA PHE A 83 -1.16 20.07 10.63
C PHE A 83 -0.10 20.24 9.54
N LYS A 84 -0.27 19.62 8.35
CA LYS A 84 0.69 19.66 7.22
C LYS A 84 2.09 19.16 7.57
N ASP A 85 2.20 18.31 8.57
CA ASP A 85 3.45 17.78 9.09
C ASP A 85 3.71 16.35 8.61
N MET A 86 2.77 15.73 7.88
CA MET A 86 2.92 14.36 7.40
C MET A 86 3.36 14.30 5.93
N GLU A 87 4.06 13.24 5.58
CA GLU A 87 4.25 12.84 4.19
C GLU A 87 3.23 11.75 3.81
N GLY A 88 2.50 12.00 2.72
CA GLY A 88 1.65 11.02 2.07
C GLY A 88 2.38 10.33 0.92
N PHE A 89 1.90 9.17 0.52
CA PHE A 89 2.44 8.40 -0.60
C PHE A 89 1.30 7.91 -1.47
N HIS A 90 1.39 8.22 -2.76
CA HIS A 90 0.65 7.49 -3.77
C HIS A 90 1.52 6.34 -4.26
N THR A 91 0.99 5.12 -4.16
CA THR A 91 1.64 3.91 -4.67
C THR A 91 0.78 3.35 -5.79
N LEU A 92 1.30 3.38 -7.02
CA LEU A 92 0.64 2.80 -8.18
C LEU A 92 1.15 1.38 -8.38
N ILE A 93 0.23 0.41 -8.34
CA ILE A 93 0.50 -1.00 -8.57
C ILE A 93 -0.08 -1.35 -9.94
N SER A 94 0.78 -1.78 -10.87
CA SER A 94 0.35 -2.37 -12.14
C SER A 94 0.38 -3.89 -12.03
N TYR A 95 -0.70 -4.56 -12.44
CA TYR A 95 -0.85 -6.01 -12.27
C TYR A 95 -1.64 -6.67 -13.41
N LYS A 96 -1.61 -8.00 -13.45
CA LYS A 96 -2.45 -8.86 -14.29
C LYS A 96 -3.17 -9.92 -13.45
#